data_AF-A0A964ZI16-F1
#
_entry.id   AF-A0A964ZI16-F1
#
_cell.length_a   1.000
_cell.length_b   1.000
_cell.length_c   1.000
_cell.angle_alpha   90.00
_cell.angle_beta   90.00
_cell.angle_gamma   90.00
#
_symmetry.space_group_name_H-M   'P 1'
#
loop_
_entity.id
_entity.type
_entity.pdbx_description
1 polymer ?
#
loop_
_entity_poly.entity_id
_entity_poly.type
_entity_poly.pdbx_seq_one_letter_code
_entity_poly.pdbx_strand_id
1 'polypeptide(L)'
;MSQLFRPGVLIVLSLLLVAAAMCLVLMPDVGQGSPRPLSVPSGSHEIAWLHPATNVTSWERLVQAMKRATQSLSPEHPELQLIVASSSRESIPEVTLKYKGGSLLFRWYKLTSSWSAQAWVESLLTRHPPPLAVLSGSTTELAVKVASQLKAHSTSLAEERRPLLVLTTATATAYTIEQRDVLQNNAIKLEKIYPGRTFRFCFNNRQMARAVSHFIWSQFDLQPDRGPVFALKWEDDAYSRDLYLAYCNEIEDRERDSAFLLARLSMQPFHYQPFAWGSLSAGFRQEVPVPLRIASSVGGTLTSNTHEARTVDLLLQTTAVMKAASTMPQRPLIAMTGQVGPTRRFLRDLARSSPLLARRFVVASGDAISFDHVYRDRRVSWPIQDLPFVLVFFCHRNPVEERAGFVRENEPGSGPRQSSGTESLQLYQDIIEALALSAPGCTSADDLKERLLQLRVVERRLTIEGRGVPLFGEDGQRNDRTGEHVVCVRPLFVEDRSLPESVIEVWQWNVDGGWTKAADPIIADYHGSGARR
;
A
#
# COMPACT_ATOMS: atom_id res chain seq x y z
N MET A 1 -44.93 -24.14 33.09
CA MET A 1 -43.58 -23.61 32.78
C MET A 1 -42.44 -24.60 33.03
N SER A 2 -42.54 -25.56 33.95
CA SER A 2 -41.45 -26.54 34.26
C SER A 2 -41.20 -27.62 33.19
N GLN A 3 -42.09 -27.80 32.21
CA GLN A 3 -41.93 -28.81 31.16
C GLN A 3 -41.05 -28.35 29.98
N LEU A 4 -40.87 -27.05 29.78
CA LEU A 4 -40.05 -26.47 28.70
C LEU A 4 -38.54 -26.57 28.95
N PHE A 5 -38.11 -26.76 30.21
CA PHE A 5 -36.70 -26.84 30.60
C PHE A 5 -36.20 -28.28 30.81
N ARG A 6 -36.91 -29.28 30.28
CA ARG A 6 -36.40 -30.65 30.33
C ARG A 6 -35.17 -30.76 29.42
N PRO A 7 -34.04 -31.33 29.89
CA PRO A 7 -32.80 -31.40 29.13
C PRO A 7 -32.97 -31.97 27.71
N GLY A 8 -33.83 -32.99 27.56
CA GLY A 8 -34.12 -33.58 26.25
C GLY A 8 -34.79 -32.62 25.26
N VAL A 9 -35.68 -31.74 25.73
CA VAL A 9 -36.33 -30.73 24.87
C VAL A 9 -35.31 -29.72 24.39
N LEU A 10 -34.40 -29.27 25.27
CA LEU A 10 -33.35 -28.31 24.92
C LEU A 10 -32.33 -28.90 23.93
N ILE A 11 -31.99 -30.19 24.05
CA ILE A 11 -31.09 -30.87 23.10
C ILE A 11 -31.73 -30.94 21.71
N VAL A 12 -33.01 -31.33 21.62
CA VAL A 12 -33.73 -31.39 20.33
C VAL A 12 -33.86 -30.00 19.72
N LEU A 13 -34.19 -28.98 20.50
CA LEU A 13 -34.29 -27.61 20.03
C LEU A 13 -32.94 -27.07 19.53
N SER A 14 -31.85 -27.41 20.23
CA SER A 14 -30.48 -27.06 19.83
C SER A 14 -30.08 -27.75 18.52
N LEU A 15 -30.36 -29.05 18.38
CA LEU A 15 -30.11 -29.79 17.14
C LEU A 15 -30.92 -29.25 15.96
N LEU A 16 -32.20 -28.87 16.19
CA LEU A 16 -33.04 -28.23 15.18
C LEU A 16 -32.50 -26.86 14.79
N LEU A 17 -32.01 -26.06 15.75
CA LEU A 17 -31.38 -24.77 15.47
C LEU A 17 -30.07 -24.93 14.69
N VAL A 18 -29.23 -25.91 15.05
CA VAL A 18 -28.00 -26.21 14.31
C VAL A 18 -28.31 -26.71 12.90
N ALA A 19 -29.31 -27.58 12.74
CA ALA A 19 -29.75 -28.07 11.44
C ALA A 19 -30.36 -26.95 10.59
N ALA A 20 -31.17 -26.07 11.18
CA ALA A 20 -31.73 -24.91 10.49
C ALA A 20 -30.65 -23.89 10.11
N ALA A 21 -29.66 -23.66 10.98
CA ALA A 21 -28.51 -22.82 10.70
C ALA A 21 -27.63 -23.43 9.60
N MET A 22 -27.35 -24.73 9.65
CA MET A 22 -26.68 -25.45 8.55
C MET A 22 -27.49 -25.34 7.27
N CYS A 23 -28.82 -25.49 7.31
CA CYS A 23 -29.67 -25.37 6.14
C CYS A 23 -29.62 -23.96 5.56
N LEU A 24 -29.62 -22.91 6.40
CA LEU A 24 -29.44 -21.51 5.98
C LEU A 24 -28.06 -21.24 5.39
N VAL A 25 -26.99 -21.84 5.94
CA VAL A 25 -25.60 -21.67 5.46
C VAL A 25 -25.34 -22.47 4.18
N LEU A 26 -26.00 -23.63 4.02
CA LEU A 26 -25.82 -24.55 2.90
C LEU A 26 -26.86 -24.36 1.80
N MET A 27 -27.94 -23.61 2.05
CA MET A 27 -28.83 -23.19 0.98
C MET A 27 -28.00 -22.34 0.01
N PRO A 28 -27.84 -22.76 -1.25
CA PRO A 28 -27.28 -21.88 -2.27
C PRO A 28 -28.12 -20.60 -2.29
N ASP A 29 -27.53 -19.49 -2.70
CA ASP A 29 -28.17 -18.17 -2.74
C ASP A 29 -29.31 -18.19 -3.79
N VAL A 30 -30.41 -18.89 -3.47
CA VAL A 30 -31.59 -19.09 -4.31
C VAL A 30 -32.43 -17.84 -4.14
N GLY A 31 -32.20 -16.83 -4.98
CA GLY A 31 -33.21 -15.77 -5.12
C GLY A 31 -32.76 -14.41 -5.64
N GLN A 32 -31.47 -14.14 -5.77
CA GLN A 32 -31.05 -12.91 -6.47
C GLN A 32 -30.50 -13.30 -7.83
N GLY A 33 -31.33 -13.12 -8.87
CA GLY A 33 -30.90 -13.33 -10.25
C GLY A 33 -29.61 -12.55 -10.56
N SER A 34 -28.90 -12.94 -11.62
CA SER A 34 -27.63 -12.32 -12.00
C SER A 34 -27.75 -10.79 -12.02
N PRO A 35 -26.77 -10.07 -11.44
CA PRO A 35 -26.84 -8.63 -11.38
C PRO A 35 -26.90 -8.06 -12.80
N ARG A 36 -27.71 -7.02 -13.01
CA ARG A 36 -27.97 -6.47 -14.34
C ARG A 36 -27.18 -5.17 -14.56
N PRO A 37 -26.04 -5.21 -15.27
CA PRO A 37 -25.32 -3.99 -15.61
C PRO A 37 -26.13 -3.10 -16.55
N LEU A 38 -25.94 -1.79 -16.43
CA LEU A 38 -26.63 -0.80 -17.27
C LEU A 38 -26.11 -0.87 -18.72
N SER A 39 -26.94 -0.52 -19.70
CA SER A 39 -26.50 -0.38 -21.09
C SER A 39 -25.48 0.75 -21.24
N VAL A 40 -24.60 0.65 -22.24
CA VAL A 40 -23.64 1.72 -22.58
C VAL A 40 -24.17 2.48 -23.79
N PRO A 41 -24.28 3.81 -23.71
CA PRO A 41 -24.68 4.64 -24.85
C PRO A 41 -23.72 4.47 -26.03
N SER A 42 -24.24 4.52 -27.25
CA SER A 42 -23.41 4.49 -28.47
C SER A 42 -22.34 5.60 -28.46
N GLY A 43 -21.14 5.28 -28.93
CA GLY A 43 -20.00 6.21 -28.93
C GLY A 43 -19.37 6.46 -27.56
N SER A 44 -19.77 5.69 -26.54
CA SER A 44 -19.20 5.78 -25.21
C SER A 44 -18.58 4.44 -24.79
N HIS A 45 -17.60 4.53 -23.91
CA HIS A 45 -16.92 3.38 -23.35
C HIS A 45 -17.09 3.35 -21.84
N GLU A 46 -16.99 2.17 -21.25
CA GLU A 46 -17.20 2.00 -19.82
C GLU A 46 -15.95 1.55 -19.07
N ILE A 47 -15.80 2.11 -17.88
CA ILE A 47 -14.85 1.74 -16.87
C ILE A 47 -15.64 1.28 -15.64
N ALA A 48 -15.57 -0.02 -15.33
CA ALA A 48 -16.30 -0.62 -14.22
C ALA A 48 -15.49 -0.49 -12.91
N TRP A 49 -16.02 0.19 -11.91
CA TRP A 49 -15.41 0.29 -10.58
C TRP A 49 -16.00 -0.79 -9.66
N LEU A 50 -15.24 -1.85 -9.37
CA LEU A 50 -15.67 -2.99 -8.56
C LEU A 50 -15.04 -2.94 -7.16
N HIS A 51 -15.80 -2.41 -6.22
CA HIS A 51 -15.40 -2.26 -4.82
C HIS A 51 -16.57 -2.54 -3.85
N PRO A 52 -16.29 -2.93 -2.58
CA PRO A 52 -17.30 -3.12 -1.54
C PRO A 52 -18.24 -1.93 -1.41
N ALA A 53 -19.53 -2.16 -1.17
CA ALA A 53 -20.54 -1.11 -0.99
C ALA A 53 -20.20 -0.12 0.15
N THR A 54 -19.35 -0.53 1.10
CA THR A 54 -18.84 0.29 2.20
C THR A 54 -17.80 1.34 1.76
N ASN A 55 -17.29 1.29 0.53
CA ASN A 55 -16.24 2.20 0.02
C ASN A 55 -16.79 3.54 -0.50
N VAL A 56 -17.83 4.11 0.14
CA VAL A 56 -18.46 5.38 -0.29
C VAL A 56 -17.45 6.52 -0.32
N THR A 57 -16.60 6.65 0.70
CA THR A 57 -15.57 7.70 0.76
C THR A 57 -14.56 7.57 -0.38
N SER A 58 -14.19 6.35 -0.76
CA SER A 58 -13.27 6.13 -1.89
C SER A 58 -13.91 6.51 -3.23
N TRP A 59 -15.20 6.24 -3.41
CA TRP A 59 -15.95 6.72 -4.58
C TRP A 59 -16.00 8.25 -4.62
N GLU A 60 -16.32 8.91 -3.51
CA GLU A 60 -16.34 10.38 -3.44
C GLU A 60 -14.96 10.98 -3.77
N ARG A 61 -13.88 10.36 -3.27
CA ARG A 61 -12.51 10.75 -3.62
C ARG A 61 -12.19 10.52 -5.10
N LEU A 62 -12.66 9.43 -5.71
CA LEU A 62 -12.53 9.21 -7.15
C LEU A 62 -13.23 10.33 -7.93
N VAL A 63 -14.46 10.70 -7.58
CA VAL A 63 -15.19 11.79 -8.25
C VAL A 63 -14.49 13.14 -8.07
N GLN A 64 -13.94 13.42 -6.87
CA GLN A 64 -13.12 14.61 -6.64
C GLN A 64 -11.83 14.59 -7.49
N ALA A 65 -11.17 13.45 -7.58
CA ALA A 65 -10.00 13.26 -8.43
C ALA A 65 -10.33 13.50 -9.91
N MET A 66 -11.50 13.04 -10.39
CA MET A 66 -11.95 13.32 -11.76
C MET A 66 -12.12 14.82 -12.04
N LYS A 67 -12.67 15.58 -11.08
CA LYS A 67 -12.77 17.05 -11.18
C LYS A 67 -11.39 17.68 -11.31
N ARG A 68 -10.44 17.26 -10.47
CA ARG A 68 -9.07 17.79 -10.47
C ARG A 68 -8.30 17.41 -11.74
N ALA A 69 -8.39 16.16 -12.18
CA ALA A 69 -7.80 15.70 -13.43
C ALA A 69 -8.32 16.51 -14.63
N THR A 70 -9.63 16.74 -14.71
CA THR A 70 -10.25 17.54 -15.79
C THR A 70 -9.73 18.98 -15.78
N GLN A 71 -9.62 19.60 -14.60
CA GLN A 71 -9.06 20.95 -14.46
C GLN A 71 -7.56 21.00 -14.82
N SER A 72 -6.80 19.99 -14.40
CA SER A 72 -5.36 19.85 -14.66
C SER A 72 -5.07 19.74 -16.16
N LEU A 73 -5.86 18.94 -16.88
CA LEU A 73 -5.69 18.68 -18.30
C LEU A 73 -6.36 19.73 -19.21
N SER A 74 -7.26 20.55 -18.69
CA SER A 74 -8.01 21.55 -19.48
C SER A 74 -7.16 22.51 -20.32
N PRO A 75 -5.95 22.95 -19.92
CA PRO A 75 -5.11 23.81 -20.77
C PRO A 75 -4.67 23.13 -22.07
N GLU A 76 -4.43 21.82 -22.05
CA GLU A 76 -3.98 21.02 -23.20
C GLU A 76 -5.14 20.33 -23.91
N HIS A 77 -6.23 20.08 -23.18
CA HIS A 77 -7.43 19.35 -23.63
C HIS A 77 -8.72 20.09 -23.22
N PRO A 78 -9.03 21.25 -23.82
CA PRO A 78 -10.20 22.06 -23.46
C PRO A 78 -11.55 21.38 -23.75
N GLU A 79 -11.57 20.32 -24.54
CA GLU A 79 -12.74 19.49 -24.79
C GLU A 79 -13.14 18.58 -23.62
N LEU A 80 -12.25 18.38 -22.63
CA LEU A 80 -12.51 17.49 -21.51
C LEU A 80 -13.57 18.09 -20.59
N GLN A 81 -14.67 17.36 -20.39
CA GLN A 81 -15.77 17.81 -19.55
C GLN A 81 -16.23 16.69 -18.61
N LEU A 82 -16.39 17.01 -17.34
CA LEU A 82 -16.93 16.09 -16.35
C LEU A 82 -18.44 16.31 -16.16
N ILE A 83 -19.20 15.22 -16.24
CA ILE A 83 -20.63 15.20 -15.96
C ILE A 83 -20.87 14.20 -14.83
N VAL A 84 -21.37 14.69 -13.69
CA VAL A 84 -21.76 13.84 -12.55
C VAL A 84 -23.24 13.56 -12.69
N ALA A 85 -23.59 12.35 -13.14
CA ALA A 85 -24.97 11.98 -13.44
C ALA A 85 -25.76 11.56 -12.20
N SER A 86 -25.10 10.92 -11.22
CA SER A 86 -25.77 10.33 -10.07
C SER A 86 -25.01 10.44 -8.75
N SER A 87 -25.76 10.30 -7.65
CA SER A 87 -25.21 10.32 -6.29
C SER A 87 -24.68 8.95 -5.86
N SER A 88 -23.80 8.90 -4.85
CA SER A 88 -23.26 7.64 -4.30
C SER A 88 -24.32 6.70 -3.70
N ARG A 89 -25.54 7.20 -3.45
CA ARG A 89 -26.67 6.47 -2.86
C ARG A 89 -27.41 5.59 -3.87
N GLU A 90 -27.22 5.80 -5.16
CA GLU A 90 -27.85 4.97 -6.19
C GLU A 90 -27.30 3.54 -6.18
N SER A 91 -28.03 2.62 -6.82
CA SER A 91 -27.61 1.22 -6.90
C SER A 91 -26.32 1.07 -7.72
N ILE A 92 -26.20 1.84 -8.81
CA ILE A 92 -25.01 1.95 -9.66
C ILE A 92 -24.71 3.44 -9.90
N PRO A 93 -23.95 4.08 -9.01
CA PRO A 93 -23.47 5.45 -9.21
C PRO A 93 -22.63 5.59 -10.50
N GLU A 94 -22.78 6.70 -11.20
CA GLU A 94 -22.23 6.96 -12.52
C GLU A 94 -21.65 8.38 -12.62
N VAL A 95 -20.46 8.47 -13.20
CA VAL A 95 -19.83 9.74 -13.61
C VAL A 95 -19.26 9.58 -15.02
N THR A 96 -19.46 10.60 -15.85
CA THR A 96 -19.02 10.60 -17.25
C THR A 96 -17.91 11.61 -17.47
N LEU A 97 -16.82 11.19 -18.11
CA LEU A 97 -15.79 12.06 -18.65
C LEU A 97 -15.96 12.14 -20.17
N LYS A 98 -16.33 13.30 -20.70
CA LYS A 98 -16.44 13.56 -22.13
C LYS A 98 -15.11 14.05 -22.68
N TYR A 99 -14.81 13.66 -23.92
CA TYR A 99 -13.66 14.11 -24.70
C TYR A 99 -14.06 14.24 -26.17
N LYS A 100 -13.16 14.75 -27.02
CA LYS A 100 -13.44 14.92 -28.44
C LYS A 100 -13.69 13.58 -29.11
N GLY A 101 -14.93 13.36 -29.57
CA GLY A 101 -15.33 12.16 -30.29
C GLY A 101 -15.86 11.02 -29.43
N GLY A 102 -16.01 11.18 -28.10
CA GLY A 102 -16.56 10.12 -27.26
C GLY A 102 -16.72 10.47 -25.78
N SER A 103 -17.00 9.46 -24.97
CA SER A 103 -17.02 9.59 -23.51
C SER A 103 -16.60 8.31 -22.79
N LEU A 104 -16.06 8.45 -21.57
CA LEU A 104 -15.82 7.37 -20.62
C LEU A 104 -16.85 7.44 -19.49
N LEU A 105 -17.61 6.37 -19.29
CA LEU A 105 -18.53 6.20 -18.17
C LEU A 105 -17.84 5.41 -17.06
N PHE A 106 -17.75 5.99 -15.88
CA PHE A 106 -17.31 5.32 -14.67
C PHE A 106 -18.52 4.89 -13.87
N ARG A 107 -18.67 3.59 -13.64
CA ARG A 107 -19.83 3.03 -12.91
C ARG A 107 -19.39 2.21 -11.71
N TRP A 108 -19.96 2.49 -10.56
CA TRP A 108 -19.72 1.71 -9.35
C TRP A 108 -20.67 0.52 -9.26
N TYR A 109 -20.10 -0.65 -9.52
CA TYR A 109 -20.75 -1.94 -9.29
C TYR A 109 -20.41 -2.45 -7.89
N LYS A 110 -21.34 -2.24 -6.97
CA LYS A 110 -21.16 -2.50 -5.54
C LYS A 110 -21.03 -3.99 -5.25
N LEU A 111 -19.94 -4.39 -4.61
CA LEU A 111 -19.79 -5.73 -4.04
C LEU A 111 -20.56 -5.78 -2.71
N THR A 112 -21.49 -6.72 -2.59
CA THR A 112 -22.35 -6.92 -1.41
C THR A 112 -22.31 -8.40 -1.01
N SER A 113 -23.02 -8.76 0.06
CA SER A 113 -23.24 -10.17 0.41
C SER A 113 -23.96 -10.93 -0.71
N SER A 114 -24.83 -10.26 -1.47
CA SER A 114 -25.63 -10.87 -2.52
C SER A 114 -24.99 -10.80 -3.91
N TRP A 115 -24.16 -9.79 -4.17
CA TRP A 115 -23.49 -9.63 -5.47
C TRP A 115 -21.99 -9.70 -5.31
N SER A 116 -21.46 -10.88 -5.61
CA SER A 116 -20.03 -11.16 -5.55
C SER A 116 -19.27 -10.57 -6.75
N ALA A 117 -17.95 -10.50 -6.64
CA ALA A 117 -17.09 -10.10 -7.75
C ALA A 117 -17.26 -11.01 -8.98
N GLN A 118 -17.49 -12.31 -8.78
CA GLN A 118 -17.76 -13.26 -9.86
C GLN A 118 -19.05 -12.90 -10.58
N ALA A 119 -20.15 -12.73 -9.84
CA ALA A 119 -21.46 -12.43 -10.42
C ALA A 119 -21.45 -11.14 -11.26
N TRP A 120 -20.77 -10.10 -10.76
CA TRP A 120 -20.59 -8.85 -11.51
C TRP A 120 -19.71 -9.02 -12.74
N VAL A 121 -18.55 -9.67 -12.63
CA VAL A 121 -17.64 -9.89 -13.77
C VAL A 121 -18.36 -10.67 -14.87
N GLU A 122 -19.00 -11.79 -14.54
CA GLU A 122 -19.74 -12.60 -15.51
C GLU A 122 -20.82 -11.79 -16.24
N SER A 123 -21.60 -11.02 -15.49
CA SER A 123 -22.67 -10.19 -16.05
C SER A 123 -22.12 -9.04 -16.91
N LEU A 124 -21.00 -8.42 -16.51
CA LEU A 124 -20.35 -7.34 -17.25
C LEU A 124 -19.73 -7.82 -18.58
N LEU A 125 -19.14 -9.02 -18.59
CA LEU A 125 -18.51 -9.60 -19.79
C LEU A 125 -19.54 -10.16 -20.78
N THR A 126 -20.69 -10.61 -20.29
CA THR A 126 -21.80 -11.09 -21.15
C THR A 126 -22.54 -9.94 -21.84
N ARG A 127 -22.54 -8.74 -21.23
CA ARG A 127 -23.16 -7.56 -21.82
C ARG A 127 -22.33 -7.02 -22.99
N HIS A 128 -23.01 -6.43 -23.98
CA HIS A 128 -22.38 -5.79 -25.13
C HIS A 128 -22.60 -4.26 -25.15
N PRO A 129 -21.54 -3.45 -25.26
CA PRO A 129 -20.12 -3.84 -25.17
C PRO A 129 -19.70 -4.22 -23.73
N PRO A 130 -18.64 -5.05 -23.56
CA PRO A 130 -17.99 -5.21 -22.26
C PRO A 130 -17.28 -3.90 -21.86
N PRO A 131 -16.93 -3.71 -20.57
CA PRO A 131 -16.11 -2.56 -20.16
C PRO A 131 -14.73 -2.59 -20.84
N LEU A 132 -14.10 -1.42 -21.03
CA LEU A 132 -12.70 -1.32 -21.46
C LEU A 132 -11.74 -1.73 -20.34
N ALA A 133 -12.09 -1.36 -19.10
CA ALA A 133 -11.30 -1.69 -17.94
C ALA A 133 -12.18 -1.87 -16.69
N VAL A 134 -11.64 -2.63 -15.75
CA VAL A 134 -12.19 -2.85 -14.41
C VAL A 134 -11.20 -2.27 -13.40
N LEU A 135 -11.63 -1.25 -12.66
CA LEU A 135 -10.87 -0.68 -11.54
C LEU A 135 -11.23 -1.46 -10.28
N SER A 136 -10.22 -2.05 -9.65
CA SER A 136 -10.38 -2.79 -8.40
C SER A 136 -9.09 -2.82 -7.58
N GLY A 137 -8.98 -3.78 -6.66
CA GLY A 137 -7.80 -3.99 -5.85
C GLY A 137 -7.65 -2.98 -4.73
N SER A 138 -8.73 -2.68 -3.99
CA SER A 138 -8.59 -1.96 -2.70
C SER A 138 -7.84 -2.78 -1.66
N THR A 139 -7.82 -4.11 -1.83
CA THR A 139 -6.96 -5.04 -1.10
C THR A 139 -6.37 -6.05 -2.10
N THR A 140 -5.30 -6.73 -1.69
CA THR A 140 -4.67 -7.79 -2.47
C THR A 140 -5.64 -8.95 -2.73
N GLU A 141 -6.43 -9.35 -1.74
CA GLU A 141 -7.40 -10.45 -1.86
C GLU A 141 -8.46 -10.13 -2.90
N LEU A 142 -8.97 -8.89 -2.90
CA LEU A 142 -9.93 -8.46 -3.90
C LEU A 142 -9.30 -8.41 -5.29
N ALA A 143 -8.06 -7.94 -5.41
CA ALA A 143 -7.33 -7.93 -6.68
C ALA A 143 -7.18 -9.35 -7.25
N VAL A 144 -6.74 -10.31 -6.43
CA VAL A 144 -6.61 -11.73 -6.79
C VAL A 144 -7.95 -12.30 -7.24
N LYS A 145 -9.02 -12.02 -6.47
CA LYS A 145 -10.37 -12.49 -6.81
C LYS A 145 -10.81 -11.96 -8.16
N VAL A 146 -10.77 -10.64 -8.38
CA VAL A 146 -11.21 -10.03 -9.65
C VAL A 146 -10.34 -10.48 -10.82
N ALA A 147 -9.01 -10.53 -10.66
CA ALA A 147 -8.10 -11.02 -11.70
C ALA A 147 -8.42 -12.46 -12.11
N SER A 148 -8.68 -13.34 -11.14
CA SER A 148 -9.03 -14.74 -11.41
C SER A 148 -10.34 -14.87 -12.15
N GLN A 149 -11.36 -14.08 -11.76
CA GLN A 149 -12.66 -14.07 -12.45
C GLN A 149 -12.55 -13.52 -13.86
N LEU A 150 -11.79 -12.43 -14.07
CA LEU A 150 -11.54 -11.90 -15.41
C LEU A 150 -10.81 -12.93 -16.28
N LYS A 151 -9.79 -13.61 -15.77
CA LYS A 151 -9.10 -14.68 -16.49
C LYS A 151 -10.06 -15.81 -16.89
N ALA A 152 -10.89 -16.28 -15.96
CA ALA A 152 -11.80 -17.40 -16.20
C ALA A 152 -12.88 -17.07 -17.23
N HIS A 153 -13.52 -15.90 -17.09
CA HIS A 153 -14.71 -15.54 -17.86
C HIS A 153 -14.44 -14.75 -19.14
N SER A 154 -13.23 -14.20 -19.34
CA SER A 154 -12.90 -13.45 -20.57
C SER A 154 -12.52 -14.34 -21.76
N THR A 155 -12.43 -15.66 -21.57
CA THR A 155 -12.09 -16.62 -22.63
C THR A 155 -13.12 -16.67 -23.77
N SER A 156 -14.38 -16.34 -23.47
CA SER A 156 -15.46 -16.23 -24.45
C SER A 156 -15.41 -14.96 -25.30
N LEU A 157 -14.61 -13.98 -24.90
CA LEU A 157 -14.40 -12.74 -25.66
C LEU A 157 -13.17 -12.86 -26.55
N ALA A 158 -13.25 -12.24 -27.73
CA ALA A 158 -12.09 -11.94 -28.55
C ALA A 158 -11.05 -11.17 -27.72
N GLU A 159 -9.77 -11.45 -27.95
CA GLU A 159 -8.67 -11.01 -27.09
C GLU A 159 -8.68 -9.49 -26.91
N GLU A 160 -8.85 -8.74 -27.99
CA GLU A 160 -8.90 -7.28 -28.05
C GLU A 160 -10.07 -6.66 -27.28
N ARG A 161 -11.11 -7.45 -26.99
CA ARG A 161 -12.29 -7.01 -26.22
C ARG A 161 -12.22 -7.37 -24.75
N ARG A 162 -11.17 -8.08 -24.31
CA ARG A 162 -10.99 -8.46 -22.91
C ARG A 162 -10.57 -7.25 -22.09
N PRO A 163 -11.34 -6.85 -21.05
CA PRO A 163 -11.07 -5.64 -20.29
C PRO A 163 -9.71 -5.69 -19.62
N LEU A 164 -9.12 -4.53 -19.39
CA LEU A 164 -7.95 -4.40 -18.53
C LEU A 164 -8.35 -4.45 -17.06
N LEU A 165 -7.52 -5.01 -16.19
CA LEU A 165 -7.61 -4.87 -14.75
C LEU A 165 -6.70 -3.73 -14.29
N VAL A 166 -7.27 -2.69 -13.71
CA VAL A 166 -6.54 -1.56 -13.13
C VAL A 166 -6.54 -1.69 -11.62
N LEU A 167 -5.36 -1.92 -11.04
CA LEU A 167 -5.16 -2.08 -9.60
C LEU A 167 -4.89 -0.73 -8.95
N THR A 168 -5.70 -0.42 -7.93
CA THR A 168 -5.64 0.82 -7.17
C THR A 168 -4.60 0.74 -6.06
N THR A 169 -4.86 -0.02 -4.98
CA THR A 169 -4.02 -0.05 -3.76
C THR A 169 -3.52 -1.45 -3.36
N ALA A 170 -3.63 -2.44 -4.25
CA ALA A 170 -3.14 -3.79 -4.01
C ALA A 170 -1.62 -3.87 -4.22
N THR A 171 -0.86 -3.76 -3.13
CA THR A 171 0.61 -3.63 -3.17
C THR A 171 1.36 -4.96 -3.21
N ALA A 172 0.73 -6.11 -2.90
CA ALA A 172 1.44 -7.38 -2.85
C ALA A 172 2.14 -7.71 -4.18
N THR A 173 3.42 -8.06 -4.12
CA THR A 173 4.22 -8.45 -5.28
C THR A 173 3.78 -9.81 -5.77
N ALA A 174 3.68 -10.76 -4.84
CA ALA A 174 3.16 -12.08 -5.10
C ALA A 174 2.08 -12.47 -4.09
N TYR A 175 1.19 -13.35 -4.51
CA TYR A 175 0.17 -13.95 -3.67
C TYR A 175 0.41 -15.45 -3.54
N THR A 176 0.19 -15.96 -2.34
CA THR A 176 0.26 -17.38 -2.05
C THR A 176 -1.12 -17.84 -1.62
N ILE A 177 -1.67 -18.85 -2.32
CA ILE A 177 -3.04 -19.33 -2.13
C ILE A 177 -3.16 -20.08 -0.79
N GLU A 178 -2.17 -20.91 -0.44
CA GLU A 178 -2.16 -21.64 0.83
C GLU A 178 -0.88 -21.43 1.63
N GLN A 179 -0.96 -21.57 2.95
CA GLN A 179 0.20 -21.49 3.85
C GLN A 179 1.27 -22.57 3.52
N ARG A 180 0.86 -23.71 2.94
CA ARG A 180 1.76 -24.78 2.47
C ARG A 180 2.56 -24.39 1.23
N ASP A 181 2.01 -23.54 0.35
CA ASP A 181 2.67 -23.09 -0.89
C ASP A 181 3.85 -22.15 -0.61
N VAL A 182 3.90 -21.53 0.58
CA VAL A 182 5.04 -20.72 1.04
C VAL A 182 6.32 -21.56 1.13
N LEU A 183 6.21 -22.82 1.54
CA LEU A 183 7.35 -23.73 1.67
C LEU A 183 7.85 -24.25 0.31
N GLN A 184 7.00 -24.22 -0.72
CA GLN A 184 7.33 -24.70 -2.06
C GLN A 184 7.70 -23.57 -3.03
N ASN A 185 7.72 -22.31 -2.56
CA ASN A 185 7.98 -21.12 -3.38
C ASN A 185 7.03 -20.97 -4.58
N ASN A 186 5.78 -21.45 -4.46
CA ASN A 186 4.77 -21.39 -5.52
C ASN A 186 4.02 -20.04 -5.56
N ALA A 187 4.66 -18.95 -5.13
CA ALA A 187 4.03 -17.64 -5.09
C ALA A 187 3.75 -17.13 -6.51
N ILE A 188 2.49 -16.82 -6.81
CA ILE A 188 2.09 -16.30 -8.12
C ILE A 188 2.17 -14.78 -8.06
N LYS A 189 3.00 -14.19 -8.92
CA LYS A 189 3.02 -12.73 -9.05
C LYS A 189 1.64 -12.21 -9.46
N LEU A 190 1.16 -11.16 -8.81
CA LEU A 190 -0.23 -10.72 -8.94
C LEU A 190 -0.58 -10.32 -10.39
N GLU A 191 0.35 -9.74 -11.15
CA GLU A 191 0.15 -9.42 -12.58
C GLU A 191 0.11 -10.65 -13.51
N LYS A 192 0.61 -11.79 -13.05
CA LYS A 192 0.57 -13.05 -13.82
C LYS A 192 -0.74 -13.81 -13.65
N ILE A 193 -1.61 -13.40 -12.73
CA ILE A 193 -2.95 -13.98 -12.59
C ILE A 193 -3.77 -13.66 -13.85
N TYR A 194 -3.77 -12.40 -14.30
CA TYR A 194 -4.38 -11.97 -15.54
C TYR A 194 -3.34 -11.33 -16.48
N PRO A 195 -2.54 -12.18 -17.16
CA PRO A 195 -1.30 -11.77 -17.81
C PRO A 195 -1.54 -10.82 -18.99
N GLY A 196 -0.69 -9.79 -19.09
CA GLY A 196 -0.71 -8.81 -20.18
C GLY A 196 -1.95 -7.88 -20.18
N ARG A 197 -2.79 -7.97 -19.16
CA ARG A 197 -4.04 -7.22 -19.00
C ARG A 197 -4.15 -6.51 -17.64
N THR A 198 -3.15 -6.62 -16.77
CA THR A 198 -3.17 -6.05 -15.42
C THR A 198 -2.23 -4.85 -15.33
N PHE A 199 -2.76 -3.68 -15.01
CA PHE A 199 -2.01 -2.44 -14.81
C PHE A 199 -2.10 -2.00 -13.35
N ARG A 200 -0.97 -1.72 -12.69
CA ARG A 200 -0.95 -1.36 -11.27
C ARG A 200 -0.46 0.06 -11.08
N PHE A 201 -1.29 0.93 -10.50
CA PHE A 201 -0.94 2.33 -10.27
C PHE A 201 -0.24 2.58 -8.92
N CYS A 202 -0.50 1.77 -7.90
CA CYS A 202 0.30 1.77 -6.68
C CYS A 202 1.67 1.11 -6.93
N PHE A 203 2.64 1.44 -6.07
CA PHE A 203 3.88 0.71 -6.00
C PHE A 203 3.68 -0.64 -5.32
N ASN A 204 4.40 -1.67 -5.75
CA ASN A 204 4.36 -2.95 -5.08
C ASN A 204 5.28 -2.98 -3.83
N ASN A 205 5.11 -3.98 -2.97
CA ASN A 205 5.89 -4.10 -1.72
C ASN A 205 7.39 -4.18 -1.96
N ARG A 206 7.86 -4.77 -3.08
CA ARG A 206 9.28 -4.76 -3.45
C ARG A 206 9.79 -3.34 -3.67
N GLN A 207 9.07 -2.54 -4.45
CA GLN A 207 9.42 -1.15 -4.73
C GLN A 207 9.40 -0.30 -3.45
N MET A 208 8.43 -0.53 -2.58
CA MET A 208 8.35 0.17 -1.28
C MET A 208 9.54 -0.18 -0.38
N ALA A 209 9.84 -1.46 -0.20
CA ALA A 209 10.97 -1.91 0.61
C ALA A 209 12.30 -1.37 0.06
N ARG A 210 12.47 -1.38 -1.27
CA ARG A 210 13.61 -0.78 -1.95
C ARG A 210 13.70 0.71 -1.66
N ALA A 211 12.63 1.47 -1.85
CA ALA A 211 12.63 2.91 -1.67
C ALA A 211 12.97 3.29 -0.22
N VAL A 212 12.33 2.66 0.76
CA VAL A 212 12.58 2.91 2.19
C VAL A 212 14.00 2.52 2.59
N SER A 213 14.48 1.35 2.15
CA SER A 213 15.86 0.91 2.42
C SER A 213 16.88 1.81 1.72
N HIS A 214 16.62 2.22 0.47
CA HIS A 214 17.50 3.15 -0.23
C HIS A 214 17.57 4.49 0.51
N PHE A 215 16.42 5.01 0.98
CA PHE A 215 16.38 6.21 1.81
C PHE A 215 17.19 6.07 3.09
N ILE A 216 16.90 5.08 3.95
CA ILE A 216 17.56 4.92 5.25
C ILE A 216 19.08 4.88 5.12
N TRP A 217 19.61 4.11 4.16
CA TRP A 217 21.06 4.01 3.96
C TRP A 217 21.67 5.23 3.25
N SER A 218 20.87 6.07 2.60
CA SER A 218 21.35 7.35 2.04
C SER A 218 21.49 8.44 3.11
N GLN A 219 20.89 8.25 4.29
CA GLN A 219 20.88 9.22 5.38
C GLN A 219 21.87 8.78 6.48
N PHE A 220 22.94 9.53 6.66
CA PHE A 220 24.00 9.18 7.62
C PHE A 220 23.49 9.08 9.07
N ASP A 221 22.48 9.86 9.45
CA ASP A 221 21.85 9.83 10.77
C ASP A 221 20.94 8.61 10.99
N LEU A 222 20.43 8.00 9.93
CA LEU A 222 19.50 6.86 9.98
C LEU A 222 20.17 5.50 9.70
N GLN A 223 21.27 5.51 8.96
CA GLN A 223 21.92 4.27 8.51
C GLN A 223 22.34 3.40 9.71
N PRO A 224 21.98 2.09 9.71
CA PRO A 224 22.49 1.16 10.72
C PRO A 224 24.01 1.08 10.62
N ASP A 225 24.69 1.17 11.76
CA ASP A 225 26.16 1.12 11.85
C ASP A 225 26.73 -0.29 11.68
N ARG A 226 25.91 -1.30 11.96
CA ARG A 226 26.19 -2.73 11.77
C ARG A 226 24.90 -3.54 11.86
N GLY A 227 24.93 -4.76 11.34
CA GLY A 227 23.88 -5.75 11.52
C GLY A 227 23.72 -6.23 12.97
N PRO A 228 22.59 -6.90 13.28
CA PRO A 228 21.56 -7.32 12.35
C PRO A 228 20.44 -6.29 12.20
N VAL A 229 19.72 -6.41 11.08
CA VAL A 229 18.38 -5.84 10.92
C VAL A 229 17.36 -6.81 11.52
N PHE A 230 16.47 -6.34 12.38
CA PHE A 230 15.37 -7.15 12.91
C PHE A 230 14.18 -7.07 11.97
N ALA A 231 13.84 -8.18 11.30
CA ALA A 231 12.74 -8.20 10.35
C ALA A 231 11.53 -8.92 10.96
N LEU A 232 10.43 -8.21 11.13
CA LEU A 232 9.22 -8.79 11.74
C LEU A 232 8.24 -9.23 10.67
N LYS A 233 7.54 -10.32 10.96
CA LYS A 233 6.54 -10.90 10.06
C LYS A 233 5.34 -11.40 10.86
N TRP A 234 4.15 -10.88 10.57
CA TRP A 234 2.89 -11.45 11.03
C TRP A 234 2.47 -12.56 10.07
N GLU A 235 2.38 -13.79 10.56
CA GLU A 235 2.14 -14.97 9.73
C GLU A 235 0.69 -15.05 9.20
N ASP A 236 -0.25 -14.37 9.86
CA ASP A 236 -1.67 -14.33 9.48
C ASP A 236 -2.03 -13.17 8.53
N ASP A 237 -1.08 -12.33 8.17
CA ASP A 237 -1.28 -11.19 7.25
C ASP A 237 -0.48 -11.38 5.96
N ALA A 238 -1.19 -11.54 4.83
CA ALA A 238 -0.58 -11.71 3.52
C ALA A 238 0.28 -10.50 3.09
N TYR A 239 -0.15 -9.29 3.45
CA TYR A 239 0.64 -8.09 3.20
C TYR A 239 1.97 -8.14 3.95
N SER A 240 1.93 -8.50 5.24
CA SER A 240 3.13 -8.60 6.07
C SER A 240 4.12 -9.65 5.56
N ARG A 241 3.64 -10.81 5.12
CA ARG A 241 4.52 -11.85 4.56
C ARG A 241 5.23 -11.39 3.30
N ASP A 242 4.52 -10.77 2.35
CA ASP A 242 5.10 -10.31 1.08
C ASP A 242 6.06 -9.13 1.30
N LEU A 243 5.70 -8.16 2.15
CA LEU A 243 6.58 -7.04 2.49
C LEU A 243 7.82 -7.48 3.30
N TYR A 244 7.70 -8.50 4.15
CA TYR A 244 8.84 -9.11 4.83
C TYR A 244 9.86 -9.67 3.84
N LEU A 245 9.39 -10.45 2.86
CA LEU A 245 10.26 -11.00 1.82
C LEU A 245 10.91 -9.89 0.99
N ALA A 246 10.16 -8.83 0.69
CA ALA A 246 10.69 -7.66 0.01
C ALA A 246 11.85 -7.01 0.78
N TYR A 247 11.70 -6.76 2.09
CA TYR A 247 12.77 -6.22 2.92
C TYR A 247 13.97 -7.16 3.03
N CYS A 248 13.75 -8.47 3.24
CA CYS A 248 14.85 -9.44 3.31
C CYS A 248 15.67 -9.45 2.02
N ASN A 249 15.01 -9.50 0.86
CA ASN A 249 15.70 -9.50 -0.44
C ASN A 249 16.51 -8.22 -0.66
N GLU A 250 15.93 -7.04 -0.36
CA GLU A 250 16.62 -5.76 -0.57
C GLU A 250 17.76 -5.55 0.43
N ILE A 251 17.72 -6.15 1.62
CA ILE A 251 18.86 -6.16 2.56
C ILE A 251 19.96 -7.09 2.06
N GLU A 252 19.62 -8.33 1.66
CA GLU A 252 20.57 -9.33 1.16
C GLU A 252 21.28 -8.88 -0.13
N ASP A 253 20.55 -8.29 -1.10
CA ASP A 253 21.13 -7.83 -2.37
C ASP A 253 22.20 -6.76 -2.13
N ARG A 254 22.02 -5.89 -1.12
CA ARG A 254 23.00 -4.85 -0.77
C ARG A 254 24.26 -5.40 -0.13
N GLU A 255 24.15 -6.48 0.65
CA GLU A 255 25.32 -7.17 1.17
C GLU A 255 26.18 -7.72 0.03
N ARG A 256 25.53 -8.30 -0.99
CA ARG A 256 26.21 -8.81 -2.18
C ARG A 256 26.92 -7.70 -2.94
N ASP A 257 26.26 -6.57 -3.17
CA ASP A 257 26.86 -5.41 -3.86
C ASP A 257 28.06 -4.84 -3.09
N SER A 258 27.97 -4.76 -1.76
CA SER A 258 29.04 -4.27 -0.89
C SER A 258 30.24 -5.23 -0.89
N ALA A 259 29.99 -6.53 -0.80
CA ALA A 259 31.03 -7.56 -0.90
C ALA A 259 31.70 -7.56 -2.29
N PHE A 260 30.93 -7.39 -3.36
CA PHE A 260 31.44 -7.33 -4.72
C PHE A 260 32.33 -6.09 -4.97
N LEU A 261 31.92 -4.92 -4.47
CA LEU A 261 32.72 -3.69 -4.60
C LEU A 261 34.08 -3.84 -3.91
N LEU A 262 34.13 -4.43 -2.73
CA LEU A 262 35.38 -4.67 -2.00
C LEU A 262 36.24 -5.76 -2.64
N ALA A 263 35.65 -6.83 -3.17
CA ALA A 263 36.37 -7.82 -3.96
C ALA A 263 37.01 -7.20 -5.22
N ARG A 264 36.34 -6.21 -5.84
CA ARG A 264 36.88 -5.46 -6.97
C ARG A 264 38.02 -4.53 -6.56
N LEU A 265 37.91 -3.88 -5.40
CA LEU A 265 38.97 -3.04 -4.84
C LEU A 265 40.19 -3.85 -4.40
N SER A 266 40.02 -5.08 -3.91
CA SER A 266 41.11 -5.98 -3.55
C SER A 266 41.80 -6.64 -4.74
N MET A 267 41.16 -6.65 -5.91
CA MET A 267 41.74 -7.15 -7.18
C MET A 267 42.37 -6.06 -8.06
N GLN A 268 42.44 -4.80 -7.62
CA GLN A 268 43.24 -3.79 -8.32
C GLN A 268 44.72 -3.92 -7.96
N PRO A 269 45.64 -3.96 -8.94
CA PRO A 269 47.07 -4.11 -8.68
C PRO A 269 47.65 -2.78 -8.17
N PHE A 270 47.51 -2.52 -6.87
CA PHE A 270 48.28 -1.48 -6.22
C PHE A 270 49.70 -2.01 -5.96
N HIS A 271 50.60 -1.73 -6.90
CA HIS A 271 52.02 -1.59 -6.56
C HIS A 271 52.14 -0.40 -5.59
N TYR A 272 52.22 -0.64 -4.28
CA TYR A 272 53.01 0.11 -3.29
C TYR A 272 52.65 -0.32 -1.85
N GLN A 273 53.65 -0.90 -1.17
CA GLN A 273 53.87 -1.11 0.28
C GLN A 273 52.89 -1.96 1.14
N PRO A 274 53.44 -2.81 2.04
CA PRO A 274 52.66 -3.69 2.91
C PRO A 274 52.15 -2.92 4.14
N PHE A 275 50.98 -2.26 4.01
CA PHE A 275 50.17 -1.92 5.18
C PHE A 275 49.33 -3.14 5.60
N ALA A 276 49.19 -3.35 6.90
CA ALA A 276 48.62 -4.55 7.51
C ALA A 276 47.18 -4.88 7.03
N TRP A 277 47.07 -5.82 6.09
CA TRP A 277 45.80 -6.36 5.57
C TRP A 277 45.01 -7.22 6.58
N GLY A 278 45.54 -7.43 7.79
CA GLY A 278 44.87 -8.22 8.83
C GLY A 278 43.62 -7.60 9.45
N SER A 279 43.28 -6.34 9.12
CA SER A 279 42.15 -5.62 9.74
C SER A 279 40.93 -5.43 8.83
N LEU A 280 41.02 -5.69 7.52
CA LEU A 280 39.90 -5.45 6.60
C LEU A 280 38.92 -6.63 6.48
N SER A 281 39.34 -7.84 6.89
CA SER A 281 38.50 -9.04 6.89
C SER A 281 37.73 -9.27 8.21
N ALA A 282 38.04 -8.53 9.28
CA ALA A 282 37.42 -8.71 10.60
C ALA A 282 36.06 -7.99 10.78
N GLY A 283 35.63 -7.19 9.80
CA GLY A 283 34.42 -6.35 9.90
C GLY A 283 33.16 -6.88 9.22
N PHE A 284 33.27 -7.85 8.30
CA PHE A 284 32.11 -8.39 7.58
C PHE A 284 31.52 -9.57 8.35
N ARG A 285 30.73 -9.27 9.38
CA ARG A 285 29.71 -10.22 9.85
C ARG A 285 28.54 -10.13 8.90
N GLN A 286 28.16 -11.26 8.33
CA GLN A 286 26.94 -11.45 7.55
C GLN A 286 25.75 -10.90 8.35
N GLU A 287 25.17 -9.80 7.88
CA GLU A 287 24.02 -9.08 8.44
C GLU A 287 22.73 -9.75 7.97
N VAL A 288 22.63 -11.08 8.11
CA VAL A 288 21.39 -11.79 7.82
C VAL A 288 20.28 -11.18 8.70
N PRO A 289 19.16 -10.73 8.11
CA PRO A 289 18.04 -10.22 8.89
C PRO A 289 17.66 -11.23 9.97
N VAL A 290 17.55 -10.81 11.22
CA VAL A 290 17.08 -11.67 12.31
C VAL A 290 15.57 -11.79 12.18
N PRO A 291 15.05 -12.97 11.81
CA PRO A 291 13.62 -13.13 11.55
C PRO A 291 12.86 -13.22 12.87
N LEU A 292 11.89 -12.32 13.05
CA LEU A 292 11.00 -12.30 14.21
C LEU A 292 9.57 -12.59 13.76
N ARG A 293 9.13 -13.83 13.97
CA ARG A 293 7.83 -14.34 13.50
C ARG A 293 6.76 -14.15 14.58
N ILE A 294 5.69 -13.45 14.22
CA ILE A 294 4.53 -13.22 15.07
C ILE A 294 3.37 -14.05 14.50
N ALA A 295 2.89 -15.01 15.27
CA ALA A 295 1.92 -15.99 14.78
C ALA A 295 0.55 -15.37 14.42
N SER A 296 0.13 -14.33 15.15
CA SER A 296 -1.14 -13.65 14.86
C SER A 296 -1.10 -12.15 15.16
N SER A 297 -1.81 -11.39 14.31
CA SER A 297 -2.05 -9.94 14.40
C SER A 297 -3.35 -9.60 15.12
N VAL A 298 -4.17 -10.59 15.49
CA VAL A 298 -5.45 -10.39 16.20
C VAL A 298 -5.17 -9.96 17.64
N GLY A 299 -5.75 -8.84 18.06
CA GLY A 299 -5.53 -8.30 19.40
C GLY A 299 -6.37 -7.07 19.69
N GLY A 300 -6.20 -6.52 20.90
CA GLY A 300 -6.85 -5.28 21.32
C GLY A 300 -6.34 -4.05 20.55
N THR A 301 -6.73 -2.86 20.97
CA THR A 301 -6.33 -1.62 20.29
C THR A 301 -4.96 -1.10 20.72
N LEU A 302 -4.58 -1.26 21.99
CA LEU A 302 -3.38 -0.63 22.58
C LEU A 302 -2.38 -1.62 23.17
N THR A 303 -2.84 -2.77 23.66
CA THR A 303 -2.00 -3.77 24.34
C THR A 303 -1.57 -4.85 23.37
N SER A 304 -0.28 -5.19 23.38
CA SER A 304 0.25 -6.34 22.64
C SER A 304 -0.57 -7.60 22.94
N ASN A 305 -0.80 -8.42 21.92
CA ASN A 305 -1.30 -9.77 22.13
C ASN A 305 -0.15 -10.68 22.64
N THR A 306 -0.47 -11.91 23.04
CA THR A 306 0.52 -12.86 23.57
C THR A 306 1.66 -13.17 22.57
N HIS A 307 1.38 -13.15 21.27
CA HIS A 307 2.39 -13.44 20.24
C HIS A 307 3.34 -12.24 20.02
N GLU A 308 2.79 -11.04 20.03
CA GLU A 308 3.53 -9.78 19.96
C GLU A 308 4.44 -9.63 21.19
N ALA A 309 3.89 -9.79 22.40
CA ALA A 309 4.63 -9.67 23.66
C ALA A 309 5.79 -10.68 23.74
N ARG A 310 5.56 -11.95 23.39
CA ARG A 310 6.62 -12.96 23.33
C ARG A 310 7.75 -12.58 22.37
N THR A 311 7.40 -11.92 21.27
CA THR A 311 8.39 -11.49 20.27
C THR A 311 9.16 -10.26 20.74
N VAL A 312 8.53 -9.35 21.50
CA VAL A 312 9.22 -8.26 22.21
C VAL A 312 10.24 -8.84 23.21
N ASP A 313 9.84 -9.83 24.02
CA ASP A 313 10.74 -10.48 24.96
C ASP A 313 11.96 -11.10 24.26
N LEU A 314 11.72 -11.78 23.13
CA LEU A 314 12.79 -12.36 22.32
C LEU A 314 13.75 -11.28 21.79
N LEU A 315 13.22 -10.18 21.23
CA LEU A 315 14.02 -9.05 20.76
C LEU A 315 14.88 -8.45 21.88
N LEU A 316 14.30 -8.26 23.07
CA LEU A 316 15.02 -7.74 24.25
C LEU A 316 16.11 -8.69 24.73
N GLN A 317 15.85 -9.99 24.74
CA GLN A 317 16.85 -11.00 25.09
C GLN A 317 18.00 -11.02 24.07
N THR A 318 17.69 -11.00 22.77
CA THR A 318 18.71 -10.95 21.72
C THR A 318 19.59 -9.70 21.84
N THR A 319 18.98 -8.53 22.01
CA THR A 319 19.73 -7.26 22.16
C THR A 319 20.54 -7.22 23.45
N ALA A 320 20.08 -7.83 24.55
CA ALA A 320 20.85 -7.97 25.78
C ALA A 320 22.12 -8.82 25.58
N VAL A 321 22.00 -9.97 24.89
CA VAL A 321 23.15 -10.83 24.55
C VAL A 321 24.14 -10.07 23.67
N MET A 322 23.66 -9.34 22.66
CA MET A 322 24.50 -8.52 21.80
C MET A 322 25.20 -7.38 22.55
N LYS A 323 24.50 -6.75 23.49
CA LYS A 323 25.08 -5.70 24.34
C LYS A 323 26.20 -6.28 25.22
N ALA A 324 25.98 -7.43 25.83
CA ALA A 324 27.00 -8.13 26.63
C ALA A 324 28.23 -8.51 25.80
N ALA A 325 28.03 -8.88 24.53
CA ALA A 325 29.11 -9.18 23.59
C ALA A 325 29.75 -7.94 22.95
N SER A 326 29.32 -6.71 23.29
CA SER A 326 29.74 -5.46 22.63
C SER A 326 29.47 -5.42 21.11
N THR A 327 28.54 -6.24 20.63
CA THR A 327 28.15 -6.34 19.22
C THR A 327 26.87 -5.58 18.88
N MET A 328 26.22 -4.92 19.86
CA MET A 328 24.97 -4.19 19.65
C MET A 328 25.14 -2.92 18.78
N PRO A 329 24.45 -2.79 17.64
CA PRO A 329 24.46 -1.58 16.84
C PRO A 329 24.11 -0.33 17.65
N GLN A 330 24.74 0.80 17.32
CA GLN A 330 24.33 2.11 17.83
C GLN A 330 22.92 2.47 17.37
N ARG A 331 22.60 2.15 16.11
CA ARG A 331 21.31 2.42 15.47
C ARG A 331 20.75 1.13 14.87
N PRO A 332 20.21 0.24 15.71
CA PRO A 332 19.59 -0.97 15.20
C PRO A 332 18.38 -0.63 14.34
N LEU A 333 18.17 -1.39 13.26
CA LEU A 333 17.05 -1.23 12.35
C LEU A 333 15.98 -2.31 12.62
N ILE A 334 14.71 -1.90 12.66
CA ILE A 334 13.56 -2.81 12.66
C ILE A 334 12.80 -2.62 11.35
N ALA A 335 12.69 -3.67 10.54
CA ALA A 335 11.77 -3.71 9.40
C ALA A 335 10.40 -4.22 9.87
N MET A 336 9.43 -3.29 9.94
CA MET A 336 8.06 -3.52 10.39
C MET A 336 7.11 -3.71 9.22
N THR A 337 6.51 -4.89 9.13
CA THR A 337 5.70 -5.29 7.96
C THR A 337 4.22 -5.49 8.27
N GLY A 338 3.80 -5.33 9.53
CA GLY A 338 2.40 -5.47 9.92
C GLY A 338 1.57 -4.21 9.65
N GLN A 339 0.24 -4.38 9.70
CA GLN A 339 -0.71 -3.26 9.69
C GLN A 339 -0.47 -2.27 10.85
N VAL A 340 -1.01 -1.05 10.75
CA VAL A 340 -0.82 0.02 11.75
C VAL A 340 -1.12 -0.42 13.19
N GLY A 341 -2.21 -1.16 13.40
CA GLY A 341 -2.64 -1.61 14.73
C GLY A 341 -1.64 -2.55 15.40
N PRO A 342 -1.36 -3.74 14.81
CA PRO A 342 -0.34 -4.67 15.30
C PRO A 342 1.04 -4.03 15.48
N THR A 343 1.50 -3.25 14.50
CA THR A 343 2.79 -2.55 14.58
C THR A 343 2.85 -1.59 15.76
N ARG A 344 1.80 -0.80 15.98
CA ARG A 344 1.71 0.10 17.13
C ARG A 344 1.77 -0.63 18.47
N ARG A 345 1.05 -1.75 18.61
CA ARG A 345 1.02 -2.51 19.88
C ARG A 345 2.38 -3.11 20.19
N PHE A 346 3.02 -3.70 19.19
CA PHE A 346 4.38 -4.24 19.30
C PHE A 346 5.37 -3.15 19.73
N LEU A 347 5.41 -2.02 19.02
CA LEU A 347 6.35 -0.93 19.32
C LEU A 347 6.07 -0.27 20.67
N ARG A 348 4.80 -0.11 21.05
CA ARG A 348 4.44 0.42 22.37
C ARG A 348 4.92 -0.50 23.49
N ASP A 349 4.77 -1.82 23.33
CA ASP A 349 5.22 -2.79 24.32
C ASP A 349 6.76 -2.79 24.43
N LEU A 350 7.46 -2.73 23.29
CA LEU A 350 8.91 -2.54 23.25
C LEU A 350 9.35 -1.25 23.96
N ALA A 351 8.68 -0.13 23.71
CA ALA A 351 8.97 1.16 24.34
C ALA A 351 8.75 1.15 25.85
N ARG A 352 7.71 0.46 26.33
CA ARG A 352 7.42 0.31 27.77
C ARG A 352 8.41 -0.61 28.47
N SER A 353 8.83 -1.67 27.78
CA SER A 353 9.73 -2.69 28.33
C SER A 353 11.19 -2.24 28.35
N SER A 354 11.61 -1.41 27.38
CA SER A 354 12.96 -0.84 27.37
C SER A 354 13.01 0.56 26.74
N PRO A 355 12.65 1.63 27.48
CA PRO A 355 12.53 2.99 26.93
C PRO A 355 13.83 3.54 26.31
N LEU A 356 14.98 3.28 26.93
CA LEU A 356 16.27 3.77 26.44
C LEU A 356 16.71 3.04 25.16
N LEU A 357 16.43 1.73 25.06
CA LEU A 357 16.75 0.96 23.87
C LEU A 357 15.81 1.32 22.71
N ALA A 358 14.51 1.49 22.99
CA ALA A 358 13.50 1.84 22.01
C ALA A 358 13.88 3.08 21.18
N ARG A 359 14.43 4.11 21.83
CA ARG A 359 14.86 5.37 21.20
C ARG A 359 16.00 5.22 20.19
N ARG A 360 16.77 4.15 20.29
CA ARG A 360 17.90 3.89 19.38
C ARG A 360 17.45 3.24 18.09
N PHE A 361 16.27 2.62 18.07
CA PHE A 361 15.79 1.94 16.90
C PHE A 361 15.34 2.93 15.83
N VAL A 362 15.83 2.68 14.61
CA VAL A 362 15.18 3.17 13.40
C VAL A 362 14.16 2.13 12.98
N VAL A 363 12.95 2.56 12.65
CA VAL A 363 11.86 1.69 12.24
C VAL A 363 11.54 1.96 10.78
N ALA A 364 11.72 0.96 9.93
CA ALA A 364 11.29 0.96 8.54
C ALA A 364 9.90 0.33 8.41
N SER A 365 9.01 0.89 7.61
CA SER A 365 7.71 0.28 7.28
C SER A 365 7.31 0.53 5.83
N GLY A 366 6.30 -0.19 5.36
CA GLY A 366 5.69 0.04 4.04
C GLY A 366 4.73 1.22 4.07
N ASP A 367 3.59 1.08 3.40
CA ASP A 367 2.50 2.05 3.33
C ASP A 367 1.35 1.81 4.33
N ALA A 368 1.40 0.72 5.12
CA ALA A 368 0.37 0.42 6.11
C ALA A 368 0.25 1.51 7.21
N ILE A 369 1.36 2.20 7.51
CA ILE A 369 1.34 3.42 8.30
C ILE A 369 1.29 4.59 7.31
N SER A 370 0.13 5.24 7.19
CA SER A 370 -0.02 6.47 6.40
C SER A 370 0.46 7.73 7.12
N PHE A 371 0.69 8.79 6.34
CA PHE A 371 0.97 10.13 6.84
C PHE A 371 -0.12 10.65 7.80
N ASP A 372 -1.39 10.34 7.54
CA ASP A 372 -2.50 10.75 8.40
C ASP A 372 -2.38 10.14 9.81
N HIS A 373 -1.86 8.91 9.96
CA HIS A 373 -1.65 8.32 11.29
C HIS A 373 -0.64 9.09 12.14
N VAL A 374 0.42 9.61 11.53
CA VAL A 374 1.52 10.30 12.24
C VAL A 374 1.35 11.81 12.29
N TYR A 375 0.51 12.39 11.42
CA TYR A 375 0.20 13.81 11.39
C TYR A 375 -1.23 14.10 11.88
N ARG A 376 -2.28 13.81 11.12
CA ARG A 376 -3.65 14.25 11.47
C ARG A 376 -4.23 13.53 12.69
N ASP A 377 -4.11 12.21 12.72
CA ASP A 377 -4.65 11.34 13.76
C ASP A 377 -3.63 11.02 14.84
N ARG A 378 -2.50 11.72 14.83
CA ARG A 378 -1.30 11.45 15.63
C ARG A 378 -1.54 11.32 17.14
N ARG A 379 -2.57 11.97 17.67
CA ARG A 379 -2.93 11.91 19.10
C ARG A 379 -3.54 10.56 19.50
N VAL A 380 -4.19 9.87 18.57
CA VAL A 380 -4.91 8.61 18.81
C VAL A 380 -4.21 7.45 18.12
N SER A 381 -3.79 7.66 16.88
CA SER A 381 -3.19 6.64 16.03
C SER A 381 -1.72 6.43 16.35
N TRP A 382 -0.93 7.51 16.52
CA TRP A 382 0.53 7.41 16.70
C TRP A 382 1.10 8.37 17.76
N PRO A 383 0.71 8.28 19.04
CA PRO A 383 1.18 9.20 20.07
C PRO A 383 2.70 9.05 20.29
N ILE A 384 3.47 10.08 19.91
CA ILE A 384 4.95 10.00 19.88
C ILE A 384 5.59 9.74 21.24
N GLN A 385 4.89 10.07 22.33
CA GLN A 385 5.34 9.81 23.70
C GLN A 385 5.29 8.32 24.05
N ASP A 386 4.33 7.57 23.49
CA ASP A 386 4.21 6.12 23.64
C ASP A 386 5.05 5.38 22.57
N LEU A 387 5.39 6.06 21.48
CA LEU A 387 6.09 5.51 20.30
C LEU A 387 7.32 6.37 19.95
N PRO A 388 8.34 6.47 20.83
CA PRO A 388 9.48 7.35 20.68
C PRO A 388 10.53 6.77 19.71
N PHE A 389 10.11 6.39 18.50
CA PHE A 389 10.95 5.78 17.47
C PHE A 389 11.17 6.76 16.33
N VAL A 390 12.37 6.73 15.74
CA VAL A 390 12.56 7.30 14.40
C VAL A 390 11.87 6.37 13.41
N LEU A 391 10.79 6.84 12.81
CA LEU A 391 9.96 6.05 11.90
C LEU A 391 10.16 6.52 10.46
N VAL A 392 10.40 5.58 9.56
CA VAL A 392 10.53 5.79 8.12
C VAL A 392 9.54 4.89 7.40
N PHE A 393 8.67 5.46 6.57
CA PHE A 393 7.65 4.69 5.86
C PHE A 393 7.38 5.24 4.46
N PHE A 394 6.76 4.42 3.62
CA PHE A 394 6.52 4.72 2.21
C PHE A 394 5.19 5.45 2.00
N CYS A 395 5.16 6.37 1.02
CA CYS A 395 3.94 6.94 0.47
C CYS A 395 3.94 6.82 -1.06
N HIS A 396 2.82 6.42 -1.65
CA HIS A 396 2.64 6.30 -3.10
C HIS A 396 2.64 7.65 -3.81
N ARG A 397 2.29 8.73 -3.09
CA ARG A 397 2.22 10.12 -3.56
C ARG A 397 2.64 11.10 -2.48
N ASN A 398 2.87 12.36 -2.87
CA ASN A 398 3.26 13.43 -1.96
C ASN A 398 2.15 13.71 -0.93
N PRO A 399 2.29 13.31 0.34
CA PRO A 399 1.23 13.50 1.32
C PRO A 399 1.03 14.97 1.75
N VAL A 400 1.98 15.85 1.43
CA VAL A 400 1.99 17.28 1.81
C VAL A 400 1.79 18.22 0.61
N GLU A 401 1.20 17.71 -0.47
CA GLU A 401 0.93 18.51 -1.67
C GLU A 401 -0.20 19.54 -1.43
N GLU A 402 0.15 20.82 -1.37
CA GLU A 402 -0.79 21.93 -1.14
C GLU A 402 -1.84 22.02 -2.25
N ARG A 403 -1.45 21.79 -3.52
CA ARG A 403 -2.40 21.77 -4.65
C ARG A 403 -3.41 20.63 -4.54
N ALA A 404 -3.11 19.62 -3.71
CA ALA A 404 -3.99 18.52 -3.39
C ALA A 404 -4.80 18.71 -2.10
N GLY A 405 -4.80 19.93 -1.56
CA GLY A 405 -5.59 20.30 -0.39
C GLY A 405 -4.90 19.97 0.93
N PHE A 406 -3.59 19.73 0.92
CA PHE A 406 -2.85 19.71 2.17
C PHE A 406 -2.83 21.12 2.78
N VAL A 407 -3.21 21.22 4.06
CA VAL A 407 -3.17 22.45 4.84
C VAL A 407 -2.53 22.13 6.18
N ARG A 408 -1.57 22.96 6.61
CA ARG A 408 -0.90 22.78 7.90
C ARG A 408 -1.84 23.19 9.04
N GLU A 409 -1.84 22.46 10.14
CA GLU A 409 -2.76 22.71 11.26
C GLU A 409 -2.65 24.10 11.91
N ASN A 410 -1.52 24.80 11.74
CA ASN A 410 -1.27 26.10 12.37
C ASN A 410 -1.46 27.28 11.41
N GLU A 411 -1.98 27.06 10.19
CA GLU A 411 -2.18 28.14 9.22
C GLU A 411 -3.50 28.89 9.47
N PRO A 412 -3.46 30.22 9.70
CA PRO A 412 -4.67 31.02 9.92
C PRO A 412 -5.56 30.97 8.67
N GLY A 413 -6.83 30.60 8.86
CA GLY A 413 -7.79 30.43 7.76
C GLY A 413 -8.03 28.98 7.33
N SER A 414 -7.44 27.99 8.01
CA SER A 414 -7.82 26.58 7.84
C SER A 414 -9.33 26.42 8.14
N GLY A 415 -10.14 26.31 7.09
CA GLY A 415 -11.56 26.00 7.19
C GLY A 415 -11.81 24.66 7.90
N PRO A 416 -13.08 24.21 8.03
CA PRO A 416 -13.38 22.90 8.59
C PRO A 416 -12.52 21.83 7.91
N ARG A 417 -11.83 21.00 8.72
CA ARG A 417 -10.87 19.97 8.33
C ARG A 417 -11.25 19.33 6.98
N GLN A 418 -10.57 19.71 5.89
CA GLN A 418 -10.75 19.03 4.61
C GLN A 418 -10.36 17.57 4.79
N SER A 419 -11.12 16.65 4.19
CA SER A 419 -11.05 15.20 4.42
C SER A 419 -9.61 14.66 4.34
N SER A 420 -9.28 13.73 5.24
CA SER A 420 -8.08 12.89 5.19
C SER A 420 -7.93 12.20 3.82
N GLY A 421 -6.70 11.95 3.37
CA GLY A 421 -6.43 11.21 2.13
C GLY A 421 -5.90 12.00 0.92
N THR A 422 -5.06 13.02 1.13
CA THR A 422 -4.33 13.73 0.06
C THR A 422 -3.61 12.77 -0.89
N GLU A 423 -3.04 11.68 -0.36
CA GLU A 423 -2.38 10.61 -1.13
C GLU A 423 -3.38 9.81 -1.98
N SER A 424 -4.49 9.35 -1.38
CA SER A 424 -5.52 8.58 -2.11
C SER A 424 -6.18 9.40 -3.20
N LEU A 425 -6.40 10.70 -2.96
CA LEU A 425 -6.94 11.62 -3.95
C LEU A 425 -6.00 11.76 -5.15
N GLN A 426 -4.69 11.89 -4.91
CA GLN A 426 -3.69 11.95 -5.98
C GLN A 426 -3.58 10.64 -6.74
N LEU A 427 -3.59 9.49 -6.06
CA LEU A 427 -3.57 8.19 -6.73
C LEU A 427 -4.75 8.03 -7.69
N TYR A 428 -5.96 8.39 -7.25
CA TYR A 428 -7.13 8.40 -8.15
C TYR A 428 -6.97 9.44 -9.27
N GLN A 429 -6.36 10.59 -9.00
CA GLN A 429 -6.12 11.60 -10.02
C GLN A 429 -5.22 11.04 -11.14
N ASP A 430 -4.13 10.34 -10.81
CA ASP A 430 -3.26 9.75 -11.83
C ASP A 430 -3.98 8.68 -12.65
N ILE A 431 -4.83 7.86 -12.01
CA ILE A 431 -5.63 6.85 -12.71
C ILE A 431 -6.55 7.54 -13.70
N ILE A 432 -7.23 8.61 -13.29
CA ILE A 432 -8.14 9.33 -14.18
C ILE A 432 -7.38 10.07 -15.27
N GLU A 433 -6.27 10.75 -14.98
CA GLU A 433 -5.45 11.42 -15.98
C GLU A 433 -4.91 10.41 -17.01
N ALA A 434 -4.38 9.27 -16.56
CA ALA A 434 -3.94 8.19 -17.45
C ALA A 434 -5.07 7.71 -18.37
N LEU A 435 -6.26 7.44 -17.82
CA LEU A 435 -7.41 7.00 -18.62
C LEU A 435 -7.93 8.10 -19.56
N ALA A 436 -7.92 9.36 -19.13
CA ALA A 436 -8.35 10.51 -19.92
C ALA A 436 -7.42 10.76 -21.12
N LEU A 437 -6.10 10.60 -20.92
CA LEU A 437 -5.11 10.73 -21.98
C LEU A 437 -5.15 9.52 -22.92
N SER A 438 -5.33 8.31 -22.40
CA SER A 438 -5.25 7.08 -23.19
C SER A 438 -6.54 6.72 -23.92
N ALA A 439 -7.73 7.03 -23.41
CA ALA A 439 -9.00 6.60 -24.02
C ALA A 439 -9.41 7.26 -25.35
N PRO A 440 -9.08 8.53 -25.66
CA PRO A 440 -9.57 9.18 -26.87
C PRO A 440 -9.19 8.44 -28.16
N GLY A 441 -10.18 7.91 -28.87
CA GLY A 441 -9.98 7.14 -30.11
C GLY A 441 -9.72 5.64 -29.90
N CYS A 442 -9.78 5.14 -28.66
CA CYS A 442 -9.83 3.70 -28.42
C CYS A 442 -11.15 3.12 -28.92
N THR A 443 -11.07 1.98 -29.58
CA THR A 443 -12.21 1.15 -30.00
C THR A 443 -12.26 -0.17 -29.24
N SER A 444 -11.12 -0.57 -28.65
CA SER A 444 -10.91 -1.85 -27.97
C SER A 444 -10.18 -1.67 -26.63
N ALA A 445 -10.14 -2.73 -25.82
CA ALA A 445 -9.33 -2.73 -24.60
C ALA A 445 -7.82 -2.86 -24.91
N ASP A 446 -7.46 -3.41 -26.08
CA ASP A 446 -6.07 -3.44 -26.54
C ASP A 446 -5.56 -2.06 -26.94
N ASP A 447 -6.37 -1.23 -27.59
CA ASP A 447 -6.01 0.15 -27.91
C ASP A 447 -5.69 0.91 -26.61
N LEU A 448 -6.51 0.70 -25.57
CA LEU A 448 -6.28 1.29 -24.25
C LEU A 448 -4.98 0.78 -23.62
N LYS A 449 -4.70 -0.53 -23.71
CA LYS A 449 -3.48 -1.15 -23.19
C LYS A 449 -2.23 -0.55 -23.84
N GLU A 450 -2.21 -0.49 -25.17
CA GLU A 450 -1.08 0.04 -25.93
C GLU A 450 -0.78 1.49 -25.55
N ARG A 451 -1.84 2.30 -25.39
CA ARG A 451 -1.71 3.71 -24.99
C ARG A 451 -1.30 3.89 -23.53
N LEU A 452 -1.76 3.03 -22.62
CA LEU A 452 -1.27 3.03 -21.24
C LEU A 452 0.25 2.75 -21.19
N LEU A 453 0.75 1.82 -22.01
CA LEU A 453 2.19 1.52 -22.11
C LEU A 453 3.02 2.68 -22.72
N GLN A 454 2.37 3.57 -23.46
CA GLN A 454 3.00 4.78 -23.99
C GLN A 454 3.11 5.90 -22.96
N LEU A 455 2.36 5.86 -21.86
CA LEU A 455 2.40 6.91 -20.83
C LEU A 455 3.83 7.08 -20.27
N ARG A 456 4.20 8.34 -20.11
CA ARG A 456 5.46 8.82 -19.55
C ARG A 456 5.18 9.79 -18.42
N VAL A 457 6.07 9.78 -17.43
CA VAL A 457 6.14 10.81 -16.39
C VAL A 457 7.21 11.82 -16.80
N VAL A 458 6.80 13.08 -17.00
CA VAL A 458 7.68 14.23 -17.29
C VAL A 458 7.36 15.32 -16.27
N GLU A 459 8.34 15.76 -15.51
CA GLU A 459 8.15 16.80 -14.47
C GLU A 459 6.93 16.52 -13.56
N ARG A 460 6.71 15.23 -13.24
CA ARG A 460 5.59 14.71 -12.42
C ARG A 460 4.20 14.81 -13.06
N ARG A 461 4.10 15.17 -14.33
CA ARG A 461 2.86 15.10 -15.12
C ARG A 461 2.86 13.86 -16.00
N LEU A 462 1.68 13.34 -16.24
CA LEU A 462 1.46 12.26 -17.20
C LEU A 462 1.33 12.85 -18.60
N THR A 463 2.02 12.23 -19.56
CA THR A 463 1.91 12.55 -20.99
C THR A 463 2.07 11.28 -21.82
N ILE A 464 1.51 11.26 -23.03
CA ILE A 464 1.76 10.21 -24.02
C ILE A 464 2.94 10.60 -24.94
N GLU A 465 3.28 11.87 -25.00
CA GLU A 465 4.29 12.42 -25.91
C GLU A 465 5.56 12.85 -25.18
N GLY A 466 6.70 12.80 -25.87
CA GLY A 466 7.97 13.36 -25.38
C GLY A 466 8.91 12.36 -24.70
N ARG A 467 9.96 12.90 -24.07
CA ARG A 467 11.02 12.13 -23.38
C ARG A 467 10.77 12.18 -21.87
N GLY A 468 10.19 11.11 -21.33
CA GLY A 468 9.99 10.92 -19.89
C GLY A 468 10.23 9.48 -19.46
N VAL A 469 10.10 9.21 -18.17
CA VAL A 469 10.21 7.84 -17.63
C VAL A 469 8.91 7.09 -17.95
N PRO A 470 8.94 5.91 -18.57
CA PRO A 470 7.74 5.08 -18.76
C PRO A 470 6.98 4.87 -17.45
N LEU A 471 5.69 5.17 -17.43
CA LEU A 471 4.88 4.96 -16.22
C LEU A 471 4.77 3.47 -15.88
N PHE A 472 4.56 2.64 -16.90
CA PHE A 472 4.44 1.19 -16.77
C PHE A 472 5.56 0.46 -17.53
N GLY A 473 5.97 -0.69 -17.00
CA GLY A 473 6.70 -1.71 -17.75
C GLY A 473 5.76 -2.50 -18.65
N GLU A 474 6.33 -3.34 -19.52
CA GLU A 474 5.56 -4.21 -20.44
C GLU A 474 4.64 -5.20 -19.70
N ASP A 475 4.94 -5.51 -18.45
CA ASP A 475 4.14 -6.35 -17.57
C ASP A 475 2.99 -5.61 -16.88
N GLY A 476 2.83 -4.31 -17.16
CA GLY A 476 1.81 -3.43 -16.56
C GLY A 476 2.11 -3.03 -15.12
N GLN A 477 3.28 -3.40 -14.57
CA GLN A 477 3.72 -2.85 -13.29
C GLN A 477 4.17 -1.41 -13.46
N ARG A 478 3.88 -0.58 -12.46
CA ARG A 478 4.42 0.77 -12.40
C ARG A 478 5.94 0.70 -12.27
N ASN A 479 6.66 1.50 -13.06
CA ASN A 479 8.12 1.56 -12.96
C ASN A 479 8.59 2.36 -11.74
N ASP A 480 9.79 2.03 -11.29
CA ASP A 480 10.54 2.86 -10.35
C ASP A 480 10.78 4.26 -10.96
N ARG A 481 11.08 5.24 -10.11
CA ARG A 481 11.35 6.66 -10.42
C ARG A 481 10.18 7.40 -11.03
N THR A 482 8.96 6.96 -10.71
CA THR A 482 7.72 7.57 -11.21
C THR A 482 6.93 8.29 -10.11
N GLY A 483 7.52 8.49 -8.93
CA GLY A 483 6.95 9.35 -7.88
C GLY A 483 6.92 8.72 -6.49
N GLU A 484 7.98 8.01 -6.12
CA GLU A 484 8.19 7.45 -4.79
C GLU A 484 8.39 8.57 -3.75
N HIS A 485 7.71 8.41 -2.61
CA HIS A 485 7.88 9.28 -1.46
C HIS A 485 8.18 8.46 -0.21
N VAL A 486 9.01 9.02 0.65
CA VAL A 486 9.32 8.46 1.97
C VAL A 486 9.09 9.53 3.01
N VAL A 487 8.41 9.17 4.09
CA VAL A 487 8.20 10.04 5.24
C VAL A 487 9.12 9.60 6.37
N CYS A 488 9.81 10.56 6.98
CA CYS A 488 10.61 10.33 8.17
C CYS A 488 10.09 11.16 9.34
N VAL A 489 9.74 10.49 10.43
CA VAL A 489 9.25 11.07 11.68
C VAL A 489 10.35 10.94 12.73
N ARG A 490 10.79 12.06 13.29
CA ARG A 490 11.81 12.12 14.35
C ARG A 490 11.21 12.68 15.64
N PRO A 491 11.06 11.88 16.70
CA PRO A 491 10.68 12.40 18.01
C PRO A 491 11.72 13.42 18.51
N LEU A 492 11.25 14.46 19.20
CA LEU A 492 12.12 15.39 19.90
C LEU A 492 12.34 14.94 21.35
N PHE A 493 13.56 15.14 21.85
CA PHE A 493 13.95 14.76 23.21
C PHE A 493 14.58 15.94 23.93
N VAL A 494 14.30 16.04 25.23
CA VAL A 494 15.06 16.86 26.18
C VAL A 494 15.61 15.91 27.23
N GLU A 495 16.94 15.80 27.27
CA GLU A 495 17.63 14.79 28.08
C GLU A 495 17.05 13.39 27.81
N ASP A 496 16.56 12.73 28.85
CA ASP A 496 15.94 11.42 28.79
C ASP A 496 14.41 11.46 28.65
N ARG A 497 13.80 12.58 28.25
CA ARG A 497 12.35 12.68 28.10
C ARG A 497 11.94 12.91 26.65
N SER A 498 11.03 12.08 26.15
CA SER A 498 10.35 12.32 24.87
C SER A 498 9.41 13.52 25.02
N LEU A 499 9.64 14.54 24.20
CA LEU A 499 8.69 15.65 24.06
C LEU A 499 7.45 15.14 23.30
N PRO A 500 6.28 15.73 23.54
CA PRO A 500 5.09 15.52 22.71
C PRO A 500 5.23 16.27 21.37
N GLU A 501 6.41 16.25 20.76
CA GLU A 501 6.69 16.92 19.51
C GLU A 501 7.54 16.01 18.61
N SER A 502 7.32 16.10 17.31
CA SER A 502 8.16 15.43 16.32
C SER A 502 8.43 16.33 15.12
N VAL A 503 9.56 16.09 14.46
CA VAL A 503 9.86 16.63 13.14
C VAL A 503 9.44 15.60 12.10
N ILE A 504 8.55 15.99 11.20
CA ILE A 504 8.11 15.16 10.08
C ILE A 504 8.70 15.74 8.80
N GLU A 505 9.48 14.94 8.10
CA GLU A 505 10.05 15.28 6.79
C GLU A 505 9.45 14.38 5.72
N VAL A 506 9.12 14.98 4.58
CA VAL A 506 8.67 14.25 3.40
C VAL A 506 9.75 14.35 2.33
N TRP A 507 10.20 13.21 1.86
CA TRP A 507 11.23 13.08 0.86
C TRP A 507 10.66 12.46 -0.41
N GLN A 508 11.17 12.89 -1.56
CA GLN A 508 10.78 12.41 -2.88
C GLN A 508 12.01 11.94 -3.62
N TRP A 509 11.85 10.89 -4.42
CA TRP A 509 12.90 10.42 -5.30
C TRP A 509 13.00 11.30 -6.55
N ASN A 510 14.20 11.80 -6.87
CA ASN A 510 14.43 12.55 -8.10
C ASN A 510 14.72 11.62 -9.28
N VAL A 511 14.29 11.99 -10.49
CA VAL A 511 14.54 11.23 -11.73
C VAL A 511 16.04 11.07 -12.00
N ASP A 512 16.83 12.11 -11.68
CA ASP A 512 18.29 12.13 -11.80
C ASP A 512 19.01 11.25 -10.75
N GLY A 513 18.25 10.65 -9.84
CA GLY A 513 18.75 9.85 -8.72
C GLY A 513 18.91 10.68 -7.44
N GLY A 514 18.58 10.05 -6.31
CA GLY A 514 18.72 10.65 -4.99
C GLY A 514 17.42 11.19 -4.41
N TRP A 515 17.49 11.52 -3.12
CA TRP A 515 16.36 12.00 -2.33
C TRP A 515 16.42 13.51 -2.15
N THR A 516 15.29 14.19 -2.36
CA THR A 516 15.14 15.62 -2.08
C THR A 516 13.93 15.84 -1.17
N LYS A 517 13.94 16.90 -0.38
CA LYS A 517 12.76 17.25 0.44
C LYS A 517 11.63 17.71 -0.46
N ALA A 518 10.43 17.18 -0.24
CA ALA A 518 9.23 17.56 -0.97
C ALA A 518 8.62 18.88 -0.46
N ALA A 519 8.85 19.21 0.81
CA ALA A 519 8.43 20.44 1.45
C ALA A 519 9.31 20.74 2.68
N ASP A 520 9.15 21.92 3.28
CA ASP A 520 9.78 22.24 4.56
C ASP A 520 9.35 21.27 5.66
N PRO A 521 10.26 20.88 6.59
CA PRO A 521 9.93 20.02 7.72
C PRO A 521 8.76 20.56 8.53
N ILE A 522 7.89 19.65 8.98
CA ILE A 522 6.71 19.97 9.76
C ILE A 522 6.99 19.64 11.22
N ILE A 523 6.80 20.60 12.11
CA ILE A 523 6.78 20.36 13.56
C ILE A 523 5.36 19.96 13.97
N ALA A 524 5.18 18.71 14.39
CA ALA A 524 3.91 18.17 14.83
C ALA A 524 3.84 18.16 16.36
N ASP A 525 2.86 18.89 16.93
CA ASP A 525 2.59 18.91 18.38
C ASP A 525 1.51 17.87 18.73
N TYR A 526 1.81 16.97 19.66
CA TYR A 526 0.95 15.87 20.08
C TYR A 526 0.13 16.20 21.33
N HIS A 527 0.27 17.41 21.90
CA HIS A 527 -0.61 17.89 22.96
C HIS A 527 -2.05 18.10 22.47
N GLY A 528 -3.02 17.87 23.36
CA GLY A 528 -4.37 18.38 23.19
C GLY A 528 -4.34 19.91 23.08
N SER A 529 -5.17 20.48 22.22
CA SER A 529 -5.25 21.93 21.91
C SER A 529 -5.56 22.85 23.11
N GLY A 530 -5.60 22.33 24.34
CA GLY A 530 -5.79 23.08 25.58
C GLY A 530 -4.58 23.11 26.52
N ALA A 531 -3.43 22.53 26.16
CA ALA A 531 -2.28 22.41 27.07
C ALA A 531 -1.17 23.47 26.88
N ARG A 532 -1.31 24.39 25.91
CA ARG A 532 -0.47 25.61 25.88
C ARG A 532 -1.15 26.69 26.73
N ARG A 533 -0.89 26.66 28.04
CA ARG A 533 -1.04 27.81 28.93
C ARG A 533 0.18 27.93 29.81
#